data_AF-A0A6L5Z1B8-F1
#
_entry.id   AF-A0A6L5Z1B8-F1
#
_cell.length_a   1.000
_cell.length_b   1.000
_cell.length_c   1.000
_cell.angle_alpha   90.00
_cell.angle_beta   90.00
_cell.angle_gamma   90.00
#
_symmetry.space_group_name_H-M   'P 1'
#
loop_
_entity.id
_entity.type
_entity.pdbx_description
1 polymer ?
#
loop_
_entity_poly.entity_id
_entity_poly.type
_entity_poly.pdbx_seq_one_letter_code
_entity_poly.pdbx_strand_id
1 'polypeptide(L)'
;MLETGQDYRGVNPTQENIEAGLTTLTEKTMGPLSKIGRSGFAGCLGFADRPAAPGLHFMDTPFFSPTSLTGMALGGAQVGLFAMGVFNPSGMPLMPTLKVCGNPATLDRWADSIDVDVAALLTGAEDLDAGADRIHRAVRAVVAGEPTRAEHWTEGQLIAPRVTAAL
;
A
#
# COMPACT_ATOMS: atom_id res chain seq x y z
N MET A 1 -10.99 -7.55 -20.11
CA MET A 1 -10.91 -6.16 -20.63
C MET A 1 -12.02 -5.79 -21.62
N LEU A 2 -12.84 -6.72 -22.15
CA LEU A 2 -14.02 -6.39 -22.97
C LEU A 2 -15.38 -6.62 -22.28
N GLU A 3 -15.43 -7.34 -21.15
CA GLU A 3 -16.71 -7.74 -20.54
C GLU A 3 -17.27 -6.77 -19.49
N THR A 4 -16.47 -5.87 -18.92
CA THR A 4 -16.94 -4.94 -17.87
C THR A 4 -17.26 -3.52 -18.37
N GLY A 5 -17.00 -3.21 -19.65
CA GLY A 5 -17.35 -1.93 -20.28
C GLY A 5 -16.68 -0.67 -19.70
N GLN A 6 -15.81 -0.77 -18.70
CA GLN A 6 -15.06 0.36 -18.17
C GLN A 6 -13.67 0.42 -18.78
N ASP A 7 -13.46 1.47 -19.58
CA ASP A 7 -12.14 1.85 -20.04
C ASP A 7 -11.29 2.29 -18.83
N TYR A 8 -10.23 1.52 -18.53
CA TYR A 8 -9.27 1.88 -17.49
C TYR A 8 -8.53 3.18 -17.81
N ARG A 9 -8.50 3.62 -19.09
CA ARG A 9 -7.91 4.87 -19.52
C ARG A 9 -8.77 6.02 -18.98
N GLY A 10 -8.21 6.77 -18.02
CA GLY A 10 -8.85 7.95 -17.42
C GLY A 10 -9.23 7.81 -15.95
N VAL A 11 -9.21 6.60 -15.38
CA VAL A 11 -9.42 6.38 -13.93
C VAL A 11 -8.10 6.49 -13.16
N ASN A 12 -6.99 6.15 -13.82
CA ASN A 12 -5.67 6.09 -13.22
C ASN A 12 -4.58 6.49 -14.24
N PRO A 13 -3.61 7.37 -13.91
CA PRO A 13 -3.41 8.12 -12.67
C PRO A 13 -4.61 9.01 -12.29
N THR A 14 -4.87 9.19 -10.98
CA THR A 14 -5.89 10.14 -10.51
C THR A 14 -5.45 11.58 -10.75
N GLN A 15 -6.37 12.54 -10.79
CA GLN A 15 -6.03 13.96 -10.97
C GLN A 15 -4.94 14.43 -10.00
N GLU A 16 -5.07 14.08 -8.71
CA GLU A 16 -4.09 14.39 -7.67
C GLU A 16 -2.70 13.78 -7.95
N ASN A 17 -2.65 12.58 -8.55
CA ASN A 17 -1.40 11.94 -8.93
C ASN A 17 -0.78 12.62 -10.15
N ILE A 18 -1.58 13.08 -11.12
CA ILE A 18 -1.11 13.84 -12.28
C ILE A 18 -0.52 15.18 -11.81
N GLU A 19 -1.23 15.90 -10.94
CA GLU A 19 -0.75 17.15 -10.34
C GLU A 19 0.53 16.95 -9.51
N ALA A 20 0.70 15.77 -8.92
CA ALA A 20 1.91 15.38 -8.20
C ALA A 20 3.03 14.80 -9.08
N GLY A 21 2.86 14.77 -10.42
CA GLY A 21 3.91 14.42 -11.38
C GLY A 21 3.87 13.00 -11.94
N LEU A 22 2.86 12.18 -11.62
CA LEU A 22 2.62 10.88 -12.25
C LEU A 22 1.68 11.05 -13.44
N THR A 23 2.23 11.32 -14.62
CA THR A 23 1.48 11.68 -15.82
C THR A 23 1.02 10.47 -16.64
N THR A 24 1.69 9.33 -16.48
CA THR A 24 1.38 8.10 -17.23
C THR A 24 1.12 6.91 -16.31
N LEU A 25 0.35 5.93 -16.82
CA LEU A 25 0.15 4.65 -16.14
C LEU A 25 1.48 3.90 -15.94
N THR A 26 2.42 4.03 -16.88
CA THR A 26 3.75 3.43 -16.81
C THR A 26 4.53 3.96 -15.61
N GLU A 27 4.63 5.28 -15.45
CA GLU A 27 5.30 5.92 -14.30
C GLU A 27 4.72 5.44 -12.97
N LYS A 28 3.39 5.40 -12.87
CA LYS A 28 2.70 4.92 -11.67
C LYS A 28 2.99 3.44 -11.37
N THR A 29 3.12 2.60 -12.41
CA THR A 29 3.36 1.16 -12.26
C THR A 29 4.80 0.84 -11.82
N MET A 30 5.77 1.71 -12.10
CA MET A 30 7.15 1.52 -11.65
C MET A 30 7.29 1.50 -10.13
N GLY A 31 6.48 2.29 -9.41
CA GLY A 31 6.50 2.32 -7.95
C GLY A 31 6.20 0.97 -7.29
N PRO A 32 5.05 0.33 -7.58
CA PRO A 32 4.76 -1.03 -7.13
C PRO A 32 5.82 -2.06 -7.53
N LEU A 33 6.36 -1.97 -8.76
CA LEU A 33 7.43 -2.87 -9.21
C LEU A 33 8.69 -2.77 -8.32
N SER A 34 9.07 -1.56 -7.92
CA SER A 34 10.21 -1.36 -7.00
C SER A 34 10.00 -1.99 -5.62
N LYS A 35 8.74 -2.14 -5.15
CA LYS A 35 8.43 -2.74 -3.83
C LYS A 35 8.68 -4.25 -3.77
N ILE A 36 8.70 -4.92 -4.92
CA ILE A 36 9.02 -6.36 -5.03
C ILE A 36 10.50 -6.61 -4.71
N GLY A 37 11.35 -5.59 -4.88
CA GLY A 37 12.79 -5.69 -4.67
C GLY A 37 13.41 -6.70 -5.64
N ARG A 38 14.13 -7.68 -5.10
CA ARG A 38 14.84 -8.72 -5.87
C ARG A 38 14.30 -10.14 -5.61
N SER A 39 13.19 -10.26 -4.89
CA SER A 39 12.62 -11.55 -4.50
C SER A 39 11.90 -12.22 -5.67
N GLY A 40 12.04 -13.54 -5.79
CA GLY A 40 11.23 -14.35 -6.71
C GLY A 40 9.81 -14.53 -6.20
N PHE A 41 8.83 -14.64 -7.11
CA PHE A 41 7.45 -14.93 -6.75
C PHE A 41 7.27 -16.40 -6.35
N ALA A 42 6.63 -16.63 -5.20
CA ALA A 42 6.21 -17.94 -4.72
C ALA A 42 4.83 -18.36 -5.27
N GLY A 43 4.00 -17.40 -5.68
CA GLY A 43 2.68 -17.70 -6.22
C GLY A 43 1.82 -16.47 -6.52
N CYS A 44 0.67 -16.73 -7.13
CA CYS A 44 -0.42 -15.79 -7.33
C CYS A 44 -1.59 -16.21 -6.45
N LEU A 45 -2.25 -15.25 -5.81
CA LEU A 45 -3.38 -15.44 -4.92
C LEU A 45 -4.61 -14.74 -5.52
N GLY A 46 -5.77 -15.39 -5.46
CA GLY A 46 -7.05 -14.72 -5.65
C GLY A 46 -7.37 -13.82 -4.45
N PHE A 47 -8.44 -13.04 -4.58
CA PHE A 47 -8.90 -12.16 -3.51
C PHE A 47 -9.19 -12.96 -2.24
N ALA A 48 -8.51 -12.61 -1.13
CA ALA A 48 -8.61 -13.27 0.17
C ALA A 48 -8.11 -14.73 0.24
N ASP A 49 -7.42 -15.23 -0.78
CA ASP A 49 -6.75 -16.53 -0.69
C ASP A 49 -5.60 -16.50 0.32
N ARG A 50 -5.45 -17.59 1.06
CA ARG A 50 -4.33 -17.76 1.99
C ARG A 50 -3.10 -18.32 1.26
N PRO A 51 -1.89 -17.79 1.52
CA PRO A 51 -0.68 -18.35 0.93
C PRO A 51 -0.41 -19.78 1.43
N ALA A 52 -0.10 -20.69 0.51
CA ALA A 52 0.17 -22.10 0.84
C ALA A 52 1.60 -22.34 1.39
N ALA A 53 2.53 -21.40 1.16
CA ALA A 53 3.93 -21.50 1.58
C ALA A 53 4.54 -20.10 1.80
N PRO A 54 5.63 -19.99 2.59
CA PRO A 54 6.38 -18.74 2.73
C PRO A 54 6.95 -18.22 1.40
N GLY A 55 7.04 -16.91 1.25
CA GLY A 55 7.63 -16.26 0.07
C GLY A 55 6.87 -15.01 -0.36
N LEU A 56 7.30 -14.39 -1.47
CA LEU A 56 6.61 -13.25 -2.05
C LEU A 56 5.44 -13.73 -2.91
N HIS A 57 4.21 -13.37 -2.52
CA HIS A 57 3.00 -13.65 -3.29
C HIS A 57 2.44 -12.36 -3.90
N PHE A 58 1.87 -12.46 -5.10
CA PHE A 58 1.05 -11.41 -5.68
C PHE A 58 -0.43 -11.76 -5.48
N MET A 59 -1.21 -10.88 -4.86
CA MET A 59 -2.66 -11.06 -4.73
C MET A 59 -3.38 -10.20 -5.77
N ASP A 60 -4.18 -10.84 -6.61
CA ASP A 60 -5.06 -10.15 -7.56
C ASP A 60 -6.20 -9.47 -6.79
N THR A 61 -6.08 -8.16 -6.61
CA THR A 61 -7.04 -7.32 -5.91
C THR A 61 -7.42 -6.10 -6.73
N PRO A 62 -8.63 -5.55 -6.56
CA PRO A 62 -8.98 -4.27 -7.15
C PRO A 62 -8.00 -3.16 -6.70
N PHE A 63 -7.68 -2.24 -7.61
CA PHE A 63 -6.68 -1.19 -7.35
C PHE A 63 -7.05 -0.23 -6.19
N PHE A 64 -8.34 -0.14 -5.85
CA PHE A 64 -8.82 0.73 -4.79
C PHE A 64 -8.31 0.24 -3.43
N SER A 65 -7.51 1.07 -2.77
CA SER A 65 -6.70 0.68 -1.60
C SER A 65 -7.49 0.00 -0.48
N PRO A 66 -8.67 0.50 -0.04
CA PRO A 66 -9.43 -0.17 1.01
C PRO A 66 -9.88 -1.58 0.63
N THR A 67 -10.23 -1.81 -0.64
CA THR A 67 -10.60 -3.13 -1.15
C THR A 67 -9.38 -4.06 -1.21
N SER A 68 -8.24 -3.55 -1.68
CA SER A 68 -6.98 -4.32 -1.72
C SER A 68 -6.51 -4.73 -0.31
N LEU A 69 -6.52 -3.79 0.64
CA LEU A 69 -6.22 -4.07 2.05
C LEU A 69 -7.18 -5.11 2.64
N THR A 70 -8.47 -5.05 2.27
CA THR A 70 -9.46 -6.05 2.74
C THR A 70 -9.08 -7.45 2.27
N GLY A 71 -8.75 -7.61 0.99
CA GLY A 71 -8.31 -8.90 0.44
C GLY A 71 -7.08 -9.44 1.16
N MET A 72 -6.07 -8.60 1.36
CA MET A 72 -4.84 -9.00 2.06
C MET A 72 -5.09 -9.39 3.52
N ALA A 73 -5.90 -8.61 4.26
CA ALA A 73 -6.24 -8.92 5.64
C ALA A 73 -7.01 -10.24 5.77
N LEU A 74 -8.01 -10.46 4.89
CA LEU A 74 -8.77 -11.72 4.88
C LEU A 74 -7.93 -12.92 4.42
N GLY A 75 -6.94 -12.70 3.55
CA GLY A 75 -5.92 -13.68 3.18
C GLY A 75 -4.91 -14.00 4.29
N GLY A 76 -4.99 -13.32 5.44
CA GLY A 76 -4.21 -13.61 6.64
C GLY A 76 -3.01 -12.68 6.87
N ALA A 77 -2.89 -11.57 6.13
CA ALA A 77 -1.88 -10.56 6.44
C ALA A 77 -2.08 -9.99 7.86
N GLN A 78 -0.98 -9.86 8.61
CA GLN A 78 -1.00 -9.41 10.02
C GLN A 78 -0.54 -7.95 10.17
N VAL A 79 0.18 -7.41 9.20
CA VAL A 79 0.62 -6.01 9.15
C VAL A 79 0.56 -5.53 7.71
N GLY A 80 -0.05 -4.37 7.48
CA GLY A 80 -0.09 -3.71 6.18
C GLY A 80 0.94 -2.59 6.09
N LEU A 81 1.75 -2.57 5.03
CA LEU A 81 2.62 -1.44 4.72
C LEU A 81 2.00 -0.61 3.59
N PHE A 82 1.59 0.62 3.91
CA PHE A 82 0.95 1.52 2.98
C PHE A 82 1.89 2.68 2.62
N ALA A 83 2.66 2.50 1.54
CA ALA A 83 3.55 3.54 1.03
C ALA A 83 2.77 4.56 0.19
N MET A 84 2.98 5.85 0.49
CA MET A 84 2.26 6.97 -0.11
C MET A 84 3.18 8.16 -0.44
N GLY A 85 2.83 8.87 -1.52
CA GLY A 85 3.42 10.16 -1.88
C GLY A 85 2.47 11.32 -1.62
N VAL A 86 1.21 11.18 -2.04
CA VAL A 86 0.11 12.07 -1.66
C VAL A 86 -0.65 11.43 -0.51
N PHE A 87 -1.10 12.23 0.46
CA PHE A 87 -1.83 11.74 1.61
C PHE A 87 -3.07 10.93 1.21
N ASN A 88 -3.30 9.83 1.92
CA ASN A 88 -4.43 8.94 1.72
C ASN A 88 -4.79 8.29 3.08
N PRO A 89 -6.01 8.47 3.59
CA PRO A 89 -6.39 7.97 4.91
C PRO A 89 -6.66 6.46 4.94
N SER A 90 -6.30 5.70 3.90
CA SER A 90 -6.52 4.24 3.86
C SER A 90 -5.84 3.55 5.05
N GLY A 91 -6.62 2.68 5.69
CA GLY A 91 -6.23 1.82 6.80
C GLY A 91 -7.10 0.57 6.80
N MET A 92 -6.87 -0.33 7.75
CA MET A 92 -7.62 -1.58 7.86
C MET A 92 -8.02 -1.87 9.30
N PRO A 93 -9.33 -1.91 9.63
CA PRO A 93 -9.77 -2.18 11.00
C PRO A 93 -9.40 -3.57 11.55
N LEU A 94 -9.06 -4.52 10.65
CA LEU A 94 -8.72 -5.91 11.03
C LEU A 94 -7.20 -6.17 11.08
N MET A 95 -6.38 -5.20 10.69
CA MET A 95 -4.94 -5.37 10.53
C MET A 95 -4.24 -4.01 10.66
N PRO A 96 -3.27 -3.82 11.56
CA PRO A 96 -2.54 -2.56 11.68
C PRO A 96 -1.92 -2.17 10.34
N THR A 97 -2.12 -0.91 9.95
CA THR A 97 -1.63 -0.36 8.69
C THR A 97 -0.62 0.74 8.98
N LEU A 98 0.65 0.47 8.68
CA LEU A 98 1.78 1.38 8.78
C LEU A 98 1.85 2.24 7.52
N LYS A 99 1.67 3.55 7.67
CA LYS A 99 1.78 4.54 6.60
C LYS A 99 3.22 5.03 6.48
N VAL A 100 3.81 4.80 5.32
CA VAL A 100 5.20 5.19 5.00
C VAL A 100 5.16 6.30 3.95
N CYS A 101 5.82 7.43 4.22
CA CYS A 101 5.84 8.56 3.30
C CYS A 101 7.25 9.06 3.06
N GLY A 102 7.57 9.31 1.78
CA GLY A 102 8.84 9.93 1.37
C GLY A 102 8.68 11.35 0.83
N ASN A 103 7.47 11.92 0.78
CA ASN A 103 7.23 13.24 0.21
C ASN A 103 7.24 14.33 1.31
N PRO A 104 8.25 15.23 1.34
CA PRO A 104 8.33 16.28 2.34
C PRO A 104 7.06 17.13 2.45
N ALA A 105 6.43 17.49 1.33
CA ALA A 105 5.24 18.33 1.34
C ALA A 105 4.02 17.64 2.00
N THR A 106 3.97 16.31 1.95
CA THR A 106 2.92 15.54 2.63
C THR A 106 3.25 15.37 4.12
N LEU A 107 4.51 15.15 4.46
CA LEU A 107 4.99 15.09 5.84
C LEU A 107 4.76 16.42 6.57
N ASP A 108 5.06 17.55 5.96
CA ASP A 108 4.84 18.89 6.55
C ASP A 108 3.37 19.15 6.92
N ARG A 109 2.42 18.55 6.17
CA ARG A 109 0.98 18.76 6.35
C ARG A 109 0.30 17.70 7.19
N TRP A 110 0.82 16.48 7.19
CA TRP A 110 0.16 15.28 7.73
C TRP A 110 1.08 14.43 8.61
N ALA A 111 2.09 15.06 9.25
CA ALA A 111 3.06 14.37 10.11
C ALA A 111 2.39 13.56 11.24
N ASP A 112 1.24 14.00 11.74
CA ASP A 112 0.47 13.31 12.78
C ASP A 112 -0.26 12.05 12.30
N SER A 113 -0.30 11.84 10.99
CA SER A 113 -1.04 10.77 10.31
C SER A 113 -0.13 9.79 9.58
N ILE A 114 1.19 9.94 9.70
CA ILE A 114 2.22 9.12 9.06
C ILE A 114 3.07 8.43 10.12
N ASP A 115 3.33 7.13 9.94
CA ASP A 115 4.11 6.33 10.89
C ASP A 115 5.62 6.41 10.62
N VAL A 116 6.01 6.41 9.34
CA VAL A 116 7.43 6.37 8.95
C VAL A 116 7.73 7.41 7.87
N ASP A 117 8.57 8.38 8.23
CA ASP A 117 9.21 9.33 7.33
C ASP A 117 10.47 8.70 6.71
N VAL A 118 10.50 8.65 5.38
CA VAL A 118 11.66 8.23 4.57
C VAL A 118 12.09 9.29 3.55
N ALA A 119 11.74 10.56 3.75
CA ALA A 119 12.02 11.64 2.81
C ALA A 119 13.52 11.94 2.64
N ALA A 120 14.33 11.63 3.65
CA ALA A 120 15.78 11.75 3.59
C ALA A 120 16.40 10.96 2.43
N LEU A 121 15.77 9.85 2.02
CA LEU A 121 16.16 9.06 0.84
C LEU A 121 16.14 9.88 -0.46
N LEU A 122 15.18 10.79 -0.62
CA LEU A 122 15.07 11.62 -1.83
C LEU A 122 16.18 12.66 -1.93
N THR A 123 16.69 13.13 -0.78
CA THR A 123 17.76 14.11 -0.72
C THR A 123 19.16 13.48 -0.74
N GLY A 124 19.26 12.16 -0.64
CA GLY A 124 20.52 11.43 -0.49
C GLY A 124 21.18 11.62 0.89
N ALA A 125 20.48 12.20 1.86
CA ALA A 125 20.95 12.33 3.24
C ALA A 125 20.89 11.00 4.02
N GLU A 126 20.12 10.04 3.52
CA GLU A 126 19.99 8.68 4.03
C GLU A 126 20.10 7.68 2.86
N ASP A 127 20.72 6.52 3.10
CA ASP A 127 20.76 5.43 2.12
C ASP A 127 19.58 4.47 2.29
N LEU A 128 19.39 3.57 1.31
CA LEU A 128 18.26 2.64 1.31
C LEU A 128 18.28 1.68 2.51
N ASP A 129 19.45 1.32 3.02
CA ASP A 129 19.59 0.38 4.14
C ASP A 129 19.10 1.03 5.44
N ALA A 130 19.48 2.28 5.69
CA ALA A 130 18.97 3.05 6.82
C ALA A 130 17.45 3.26 6.74
N GLY A 131 16.92 3.50 5.53
CA GLY A 131 15.47 3.63 5.31
C GLY A 131 14.73 2.32 5.58
N ALA A 132 15.28 1.20 5.12
CA ALA A 132 14.75 -0.14 5.37
C ALA A 132 14.77 -0.48 6.87
N ASP A 133 15.87 -0.17 7.56
CA ASP A 133 16.01 -0.35 9.00
C ASP A 133 14.97 0.45 9.80
N ARG A 134 14.65 1.66 9.35
CA ARG A 134 13.62 2.51 9.96
C ARG A 134 12.23 1.88 9.82
N ILE A 135 11.87 1.41 8.63
CA ILE A 135 10.61 0.69 8.39
C ILE A 135 10.57 -0.60 9.23
N HIS A 136 11.66 -1.36 9.27
CA HIS A 136 11.75 -2.60 10.03
C HIS A 136 11.58 -2.38 11.54
N ARG A 137 12.15 -1.31 12.10
CA ARG A 137 11.92 -0.92 13.50
C ARG A 137 10.45 -0.61 13.77
N ALA A 138 9.78 0.14 12.88
CA ALA A 138 8.37 0.45 13.02
C ALA A 138 7.48 -0.80 12.96
N VAL A 139 7.75 -1.72 12.02
CA VAL A 139 7.05 -3.02 11.95
C VAL A 139 7.20 -3.80 13.26
N ARG A 140 8.42 -3.87 13.82
CA ARG A 140 8.66 -4.55 15.09
C ARG A 140 7.90 -3.91 16.26
N ALA A 141 7.82 -2.59 16.31
CA ALA A 141 7.09 -1.86 17.34
C ALA A 141 5.59 -2.17 17.28
N VAL A 142 5.00 -2.18 16.08
CA VAL A 142 3.60 -2.55 15.85
C VAL A 142 3.34 -4.00 16.24
N VAL A 143 4.21 -4.94 15.86
CA VAL A 143 4.11 -6.34 16.27
C VAL A 143 4.21 -6.49 17.81
N ALA A 144 4.91 -5.58 18.49
CA ALA A 144 4.98 -5.53 19.95
C ALA A 144 3.78 -4.82 20.61
N GLY A 145 2.80 -4.35 19.83
CA GLY A 145 1.56 -3.75 20.31
C GLY A 145 1.51 -2.22 20.28
N GLU A 146 2.48 -1.56 19.67
CA GLU A 146 2.39 -0.10 19.45
C GLU A 146 1.34 0.20 18.36
N PRO A 147 0.33 1.05 18.64
CA PRO A 147 -0.72 1.35 17.67
C PRO A 147 -0.17 2.18 16.50
N THR A 148 -0.62 1.90 15.28
CA THR A 148 -0.31 2.75 14.12
C THR A 148 -1.10 4.05 14.16
N ARG A 149 -0.69 5.04 13.34
CA ARG A 149 -1.47 6.27 13.14
C ARG A 149 -2.89 5.98 12.65
N ALA A 150 -3.06 4.98 11.78
CA ALA A 150 -4.38 4.57 11.31
C ALA A 150 -5.26 4.08 12.47
N GLU A 151 -4.72 3.31 13.40
CA GLU A 151 -5.46 2.85 14.58
C GLU A 151 -5.78 4.02 15.52
N HIS A 152 -4.80 4.90 15.79
CA HIS A 152 -5.00 6.08 16.63
C HIS A 152 -6.14 6.98 16.12
N TRP A 153 -6.22 7.20 14.81
CA TRP A 153 -7.25 8.02 14.18
C TRP A 153 -8.53 7.25 13.83
N THR A 154 -8.59 5.95 14.14
CA THR A 154 -9.72 5.07 13.78
C THR A 154 -10.00 5.10 12.27
N GLU A 155 -8.93 5.17 11.47
CA GLU A 155 -8.99 5.17 10.02
C GLU A 155 -9.06 3.74 9.47
N GLY A 156 -9.85 3.57 8.41
CA GLY A 156 -9.90 2.32 7.67
C GLY A 156 -11.32 1.92 7.29
N GLN A 157 -11.40 1.05 6.29
CA GLN A 157 -12.68 0.54 5.78
C GLN A 157 -12.52 -0.94 5.45
N LEU A 158 -13.57 -1.70 5.69
CA LEU A 158 -13.69 -3.08 5.23
C LEU A 158 -14.59 -3.11 3.99
N ILE A 159 -14.00 -3.34 2.82
CA ILE A 159 -14.72 -3.35 1.54
C ILE A 159 -14.52 -4.71 0.86
N ALA A 160 -15.56 -5.53 0.87
CA ALA A 160 -15.60 -6.77 0.12
C ALA A 160 -16.17 -6.52 -1.29
N PRO A 161 -15.42 -6.79 -2.37
CA PRO A 161 -15.94 -6.65 -3.71
C PRO A 161 -16.95 -7.77 -3.98
N ARG A 162 -18.08 -7.44 -4.61
CA ARG A 162 -18.98 -8.46 -5.14
C ARG A 162 -18.48 -8.87 -6.52
N VAL A 163 -17.90 -10.06 -6.62
CA VAL A 163 -17.61 -10.69 -7.91
C VAL A 163 -18.86 -11.47 -8.29
N THR A 164 -19.74 -10.86 -9.08
CA THR A 164 -20.74 -11.65 -9.82
C THR A 164 -19.95 -12.49 -10.81
N ALA A 165 -20.01 -13.81 -10.69
CA ALA A 165 -19.56 -14.69 -11.75
C ALA A 165 -20.28 -14.25 -13.04
N ALA A 166 -19.52 -13.91 -14.08
CA ALA A 166 -20.10 -13.76 -15.39
C ALA A 166 -20.77 -15.10 -15.73
N LEU A 167 -22.10 -15.08 -15.86
CA LEU A 167 -22.88 -16.19 -16.42
C LEU A 167 -22.66 -16.26 -17.92
#